data_AF-A0A382MSQ0-F1
#
_entry.id   AF-A0A382MSQ0-F1
#
_cell.length_a   1.000
_cell.length_b   1.000
_cell.length_c   1.000
_cell.angle_alpha   90.00
_cell.angle_beta   90.00
_cell.angle_gamma   90.00
#
_symmetry.space_group_name_H-M   'P 1'
#
loop_
_entity.id
_entity.type
_entity.pdbx_description
1 polymer ?
#
loop_
_entity_poly.entity_id
_entity_poly.type
_entity_poly.pdbx_seq_one_letter_code
_entity_poly.pdbx_strand_id
1 'polypeptide(L)'
;MNKGSEFRRGLSVAFRLGTELTVAIMIGAVMGYALDHYFETEPWFLAFGVVLGGAAGCLNVYRIASKITNGDEQDNNSGSKG
;
A
#
# COMPACT_ATOMS: atom_id res chain seq x y z
N MET A 1 -29.03 -1.24 13.71
CA MET A 1 -28.11 -1.04 12.56
C MET A 1 -26.83 -0.38 13.08
N ASN A 2 -25.75 -1.15 13.25
CA ASN A 2 -24.58 -0.70 14.02
C ASN A 2 -23.59 0.06 13.11
N LYS A 3 -23.86 1.34 12.82
CA LYS A 3 -23.01 2.18 11.94
C LYS A 3 -21.55 2.29 12.38
N GLY A 4 -21.26 2.01 13.64
CA GLY A 4 -19.89 2.07 14.18
C GLY A 4 -18.95 1.00 13.63
N SER A 5 -19.44 -0.18 13.19
CA SER A 5 -18.57 -1.25 12.67
C SER A 5 -18.01 -0.92 11.30
N GLU A 6 -18.84 -0.37 10.41
CA GLU A 6 -18.44 0.02 9.04
C GLU A 6 -17.37 1.11 9.06
N PHE A 7 -17.55 2.12 9.94
CA PHE A 7 -16.57 3.18 10.10
C PHE A 7 -15.22 2.65 10.61
N ARG A 8 -15.23 1.78 11.63
CA ARG A 8 -14.00 1.17 12.17
C ARG A 8 -13.28 0.32 11.12
N ARG A 9 -14.05 -0.42 10.29
CA ARG A 9 -13.49 -1.25 9.22
C ARG A 9 -12.85 -0.39 8.12
N GLY A 10 -13.55 0.65 7.64
CA GLY A 10 -13.00 1.61 6.68
C GLY A 10 -11.76 2.34 7.20
N LEU A 11 -11.77 2.74 8.47
CA LEU A 11 -10.63 3.37 9.13
C LEU A 11 -9.43 2.43 9.20
N SER A 12 -9.63 1.17 9.59
CA SER A 12 -8.54 0.19 9.68
C SER A 12 -7.89 -0.10 8.33
N VAL A 13 -8.69 -0.17 7.26
CA VAL A 13 -8.19 -0.32 5.89
C VAL A 13 -7.42 0.92 5.45
N ALA A 14 -7.96 2.12 5.65
CA ALA A 14 -7.31 3.37 5.28
C ALA A 14 -5.95 3.54 5.98
N PHE A 15 -5.86 3.26 7.28
CA PHE A 15 -4.59 3.29 8.01
C PHE A 15 -3.59 2.30 7.44
N ARG A 16 -4.01 1.06 7.15
CA ARG A 16 -3.12 0.06 6.58
C ARG A 16 -2.57 0.53 5.23
N LEU A 17 -3.42 1.00 4.33
CA LEU A 17 -3.00 1.51 3.02
C LEU A 17 -2.03 2.69 3.16
N GLY A 18 -2.31 3.61 4.08
CA GLY A 18 -1.42 4.74 4.38
C GLY A 18 -0.06 4.28 4.90
N THR A 19 -0.04 3.35 5.87
CA THR A 19 1.22 2.82 6.42
C THR A 19 2.05 2.08 5.38
N GLU A 20 1.42 1.28 4.51
CA GLU A 20 2.16 0.57 3.46
C GLU A 20 2.80 1.54 2.47
N LEU A 21 2.09 2.61 2.08
CA LEU A 21 2.63 3.65 1.21
C LEU A 21 3.79 4.40 1.88
N THR A 22 3.61 4.85 3.14
CA THR A 22 4.66 5.53 3.89
C THR A 22 5.90 4.66 4.07
N VAL A 23 5.73 3.39 4.43
CA VAL A 23 6.84 2.46 4.61
C VAL A 23 7.57 2.20 3.28
N ALA A 24 6.86 2.01 2.17
CA ALA A 24 7.48 1.81 0.87
C ALA A 24 8.31 3.02 0.43
N ILE A 25 7.78 4.25 0.61
CA ILE A 25 8.52 5.48 0.31
C ILE A 25 9.74 5.63 1.22
N MET A 26 9.59 5.37 2.53
CA MET A 26 10.70 5.44 3.49
C MET A 26 11.82 4.48 3.14
N ILE A 27 11.50 3.23 2.78
CA ILE A 27 12.48 2.24 2.36
C ILE A 27 13.18 2.69 1.06
N GLY A 28 12.41 3.16 0.07
CA GLY A 28 12.97 3.67 -1.19
C GLY A 28 13.89 4.88 -0.99
N ALA A 29 13.51 5.80 -0.09
CA ALA A 29 14.31 6.96 0.26
C ALA A 29 15.60 6.58 0.98
N VAL A 30 15.53 5.69 1.98
CA VAL A 30 16.71 5.21 2.72
C VAL A 30 17.66 4.46 1.78
N MET A 31 17.12 3.61 0.91
CA MET A 31 17.90 2.87 -0.07
C MET A 31 18.56 3.82 -1.08
N GLY A 32 17.81 4.79 -1.62
CA GLY A 32 18.32 5.79 -2.55
C GLY A 32 19.38 6.69 -1.92
N TYR A 33 19.20 7.09 -0.67
CA TYR A 33 20.19 7.85 0.10
C TYR A 33 21.49 7.05 0.33
N ALA A 34 21.37 5.76 0.68
CA ALA A 34 22.54 4.90 0.87
C ALA A 34 23.33 4.72 -0.44
N LEU A 35 22.62 4.61 -1.57
CA LEU A 35 23.22 4.57 -2.91
C LEU A 35 23.92 5.89 -3.24
N ASP A 36 23.26 7.04 -3.05
CA ASP A 36 23.87 8.35 -3.29
C ASP A 36 25.16 8.53 -2.46
N HIS A 37 25.16 8.07 -1.20
CA HIS A 37 26.34 8.15 -0.34
C HIS A 37 27.48 7.23 -0.80
N TYR A 38 27.17 6.04 -1.33
CA TYR A 38 28.19 5.10 -1.78
C TYR A 38 28.83 5.52 -3.11
N PHE A 39 28.06 6.15 -4.00
CA PHE A 39 28.53 6.58 -5.32
C PHE A 39 29.03 8.04 -5.35
N GLU A 40 29.01 8.74 -4.20
CA GLU A 40 29.26 10.19 -4.10
C GLU A 40 28.46 11.01 -5.12
N THR A 41 27.29 10.49 -5.52
CA THR A 41 26.43 11.16 -6.50
C THR A 41 25.60 12.23 -5.82
N GLU A 42 25.34 13.31 -6.55
CA GLU A 42 24.24 14.24 -6.24
C GLU A 42 22.93 13.45 -6.06
N PRO A 43 21.90 13.98 -5.36
CA PRO A 43 20.76 13.22 -4.81
C PRO A 43 19.76 12.66 -5.84
N TRP A 44 20.28 12.04 -6.89
CA TRP A 44 19.57 11.47 -8.03
C TRP A 44 19.02 10.09 -7.69
N PHE A 45 19.79 9.23 -6.99
CA PHE A 45 19.27 7.91 -6.58
C PHE A 45 18.24 8.04 -5.47
N LEU A 46 18.33 9.04 -4.60
CA LEU A 46 17.28 9.38 -3.64
C LEU A 46 16.00 9.79 -4.37
N ALA A 47 16.07 10.71 -5.35
CA ALA A 47 14.91 11.12 -6.12
C ALA A 47 14.25 9.92 -6.83
N PHE A 48 15.07 9.09 -7.49
CA PHE A 48 14.58 7.88 -8.15
C PHE A 48 14.03 6.85 -7.16
N GLY A 49 14.70 6.65 -6.02
CA GLY A 49 14.31 5.72 -4.97
C GLY A 49 12.97 6.10 -4.31
N VAL A 50 12.71 7.40 -4.10
CA VAL A 50 11.41 7.89 -3.63
C VAL A 50 10.32 7.62 -4.65
N VAL A 51 10.57 7.89 -5.94
CA VAL A 51 9.59 7.63 -7.02
C VAL A 51 9.30 6.13 -7.13
N LEU A 52 10.33 5.29 -7.10
CA LEU A 52 10.16 3.83 -7.12
C LEU A 52 9.45 3.31 -5.87
N GLY A 53 9.80 3.81 -4.68
CA GLY A 53 9.12 3.47 -3.44
C GLY A 53 7.64 3.86 -3.46
N GLY A 54 7.33 5.05 -4.00
CA GLY A 54 5.97 5.49 -4.24
C GLY A 54 5.22 4.60 -5.23
N ALA A 55 5.82 4.26 -6.36
CA ALA A 55 5.22 3.37 -7.36
C ALA A 55 4.94 1.96 -6.77
N ALA A 56 5.91 1.39 -6.05
CA ALA A 56 5.77 0.10 -5.37
C ALA A 56 4.66 0.14 -4.29
N GLY A 57 4.62 1.21 -3.49
CA GLY A 57 3.57 1.42 -2.49
C GLY A 57 2.18 1.52 -3.13
N CYS A 58 2.04 2.31 -4.19
CA CYS A 58 0.79 2.43 -4.96
C CYS A 58 0.34 1.10 -5.55
N LEU A 59 1.26 0.29 -6.11
CA LEU A 59 0.97 -1.05 -6.62
C LEU A 59 0.46 -1.99 -5.52
N ASN A 60 1.02 -1.90 -4.31
CA ASN A 60 0.61 -2.74 -3.18
C ASN A 60 -0.77 -2.33 -2.65
N VAL A 61 -1.01 -1.02 -2.52
CA VAL A 61 -2.31 -0.44 -2.17
C VAL A 61 -3.38 -0.84 -3.19
N TYR A 62 -3.08 -0.69 -4.48
CA TYR A 62 -3.98 -1.08 -5.56
C TYR A 62 -4.33 -2.57 -5.50
N ARG A 63 -3.35 -3.44 -5.22
CA ARG A 63 -3.57 -4.88 -5.05
C ARG A 63 -4.51 -5.17 -3.88
N ILE A 64 -4.37 -4.48 -2.76
CA ILE A 64 -5.24 -4.66 -1.59
C ILE A 64 -6.65 -4.15 -1.90
N ALA A 65 -6.76 -2.97 -2.50
CA ALA A 65 -8.04 -2.42 -2.91
C ALA A 65 -8.77 -3.35 -3.90
N SER A 66 -8.06 -3.83 -4.92
CA SER A 66 -8.60 -4.78 -5.91
C SER A 66 -9.02 -6.12 -5.27
N LYS A 67 -8.26 -6.63 -4.29
CA LYS A 67 -8.66 -7.82 -3.53
C LYS A 67 -9.93 -7.62 -2.71
N ILE A 68 -10.15 -6.43 -2.16
CA ILE A 68 -11.38 -6.11 -1.43
C ILE A 68 -12.55 -6.13 -2.43
N THR A 69 -12.44 -5.41 -3.55
CA THR A 69 -13.47 -5.36 -4.60
C THR A 69 -13.80 -6.73 -5.19
N ASN A 70 -12.78 -7.54 -5.52
CA ASN A 70 -12.99 -8.88 -6.10
C ASN A 70 -13.40 -9.94 -5.06
N GLY A 71 -13.06 -9.72 -3.78
CA GLY A 71 -13.43 -10.61 -2.68
C GLY A 71 -14.91 -10.54 -2.32
N ASP A 72 -15.57 -9.42 -2.64
CA ASP A 72 -17.01 -9.22 -2.45
C ASP A 72 -17.85 -10.08 -3.43
N GLU A 73 -17.25 -10.66 -4.49
CA GLU A 73 -17.92 -11.50 -5.48
C GLU A 73 -17.90 -13.01 -5.12
N GLN A 74 -17.00 -13.46 -4.23
CA GLN A 74 -16.90 -14.88 -3.83
C GLN A 74 -17.77 -15.29 -2.63
N ASP A 75 -18.32 -14.34 -1.86
CA ASP A 75 -19.21 -14.66 -0.72
C ASP A 75 -20.69 -14.91 -1.15
N ASN A 76 -21.05 -14.60 -2.40
CA ASN A 76 -22.44 -14.71 -2.89
C ASN A 76 -22.78 -16.04 -3.59
N ASN A 77 -21.81 -16.96 -3.74
CA ASN A 77 -22.03 -18.28 -4.37
C ASN A 77 -21.60 -19.43 -3.44
N SER A 78 -21.99 -19.37 -2.17
CA SER A 78 -21.89 -20.51 -1.25
C SER A 78 -23.15 -20.71 -0.39
N GLY A 79 -24.25 -19.99 -0.70
CA GLY A 79 -25.52 -20.05 0.04
C GLY A 79 -26.60 -20.96 -0.56
N SER A 80 -26.32 -21.79 -1.58
CA SER A 80 -27.32 -22.66 -2.21
C SER A 80 -26.89 -24.13 -2.22
N LYS A 81 -26.54 -24.69 -1.05
CA LYS A 81 -26.54 -26.13 -0.78
C LYS A 81 -26.81 -26.36 0.71
N GLY A 82 -28.07 -26.29 1.09
CA GLY A 82 -28.63 -26.70 2.38
C GLY A 82 -30.07 -27.11 2.17
#